data_AF-A0A5C8KB61-F1
#
_entry.id   AF-A0A5C8KB61-F1
#
_cell.length_a   1.000
_cell.length_b   1.000
_cell.length_c   1.000
_cell.angle_alpha   90.00
_cell.angle_beta   90.00
_cell.angle_gamma   90.00
#
_symmetry.space_group_name_H-M   'P 1'
#
loop_
_entity.id
_entity.type
_entity.pdbx_description
1 polymer ?
#
loop_
_entity_poly.entity_id
_entity_poly.type
_entity_poly.pdbx_seq_one_letter_code
_entity_poly.pdbx_strand_id
1 'polypeptide(L)'
;MENLISIQLPIKIAYAAVEGLLKKQLVGEYIPKPEAGKEESPYAQILDVGVAGSSAGEGTIFLHVKLRILRTLMKRDQVDLYVVASVGYDNEAQYVFVKNFKVESRTRSTFYNKALEVLVNKVAYNQIIQKANVNLQAILSVQLQKLNTQLAEGLQVKGLKLKGAVSEVAVQNILPQPDRITLSVEVKAALEAEVFDLLSLMPPQAPADAAVEQLE
;
A
#
# COMPACT_ATOMS: atom_id res chain seq x y z
N MET A 1 22.94 7.44 29.53
CA MET A 1 22.37 6.24 28.88
C MET A 1 21.15 6.72 28.14
N GLU A 2 21.19 6.73 26.81
CA GLU A 2 20.03 7.12 26.01
C GLU A 2 18.99 6.00 26.10
N ASN A 3 17.80 6.31 26.59
CA ASN A 3 16.70 5.36 26.69
C ASN A 3 16.12 5.13 25.29
N LEU A 4 16.75 4.23 24.53
CA LEU A 4 16.24 3.80 23.24
C LEU A 4 15.09 2.80 23.45
N ILE A 5 13.91 3.18 22.97
CA ILE A 5 12.74 2.33 22.91
C ILE A 5 12.71 1.69 21.53
N SER A 6 12.49 0.37 21.47
CA SER A 6 12.17 -0.33 20.23
C SER A 6 10.72 -0.78 20.27
N ILE A 7 9.95 -0.39 19.26
CA ILE A 7 8.53 -0.69 19.12
C ILE A 7 8.33 -1.51 17.84
N GLN A 8 7.72 -2.68 17.99
CA GLN A 8 7.24 -3.46 16.85
C GLN A 8 5.76 -3.14 16.62
N LEU A 9 5.46 -2.53 15.49
CA LEU A 9 4.13 -2.06 15.13
C LEU A 9 3.61 -2.81 13.89
N PRO A 10 2.58 -3.66 14.03
CA PRO A 10 1.88 -4.21 12.88
C PRO A 10 0.95 -3.15 12.27
N ILE A 11 1.25 -2.71 11.06
CA ILE A 11 0.41 -1.79 10.28
C ILE A 11 -0.45 -2.60 9.32
N LYS A 12 -1.77 -2.42 9.38
CA LYS A 12 -2.72 -3.10 8.50
C LYS A 12 -3.21 -2.11 7.44
N ILE A 13 -3.00 -2.44 6.16
CA ILE A 13 -3.39 -1.63 5.00
C ILE A 13 -4.51 -2.34 4.27
N ALA A 14 -5.66 -1.69 4.16
CA ALA A 14 -6.77 -2.21 3.37
C ALA A 14 -6.44 -2.12 1.87
N TYR A 15 -6.87 -3.10 1.07
CA TYR A 15 -6.66 -3.07 -0.38
C TYR A 15 -7.26 -1.84 -1.05
N ALA A 16 -8.37 -1.29 -0.54
CA ALA A 16 -8.94 -0.04 -1.04
C ALA A 16 -7.94 1.15 -1.00
N ALA A 17 -7.06 1.20 0.00
CA ALA A 17 -6.03 2.24 0.08
C ALA A 17 -4.94 2.04 -0.98
N VAL A 18 -4.55 0.78 -1.22
CA VAL A 18 -3.58 0.41 -2.27
C VAL A 18 -4.18 0.68 -3.66
N GLU A 19 -5.46 0.35 -3.86
CA GLU A 19 -6.19 0.63 -5.09
C GLU A 19 -6.23 2.12 -5.39
N GLY A 20 -6.51 2.96 -4.40
CA GLY A 20 -6.50 4.42 -4.55
C GLY A 20 -5.15 4.95 -5.04
N LEU A 21 -4.05 4.40 -4.52
CA LEU A 21 -2.70 4.74 -4.97
C LEU A 21 -2.45 4.31 -6.42
N LEU A 22 -2.77 3.05 -6.75
CA LEU A 22 -2.59 2.50 -8.10
C LEU A 22 -3.41 3.28 -9.13
N LYS A 23 -4.66 3.63 -8.79
CA LYS A 23 -5.53 4.46 -9.66
C LYS A 23 -4.89 5.79 -9.98
N LYS A 24 -4.37 6.48 -8.96
CA LYS A 24 -3.68 7.76 -9.13
C LYS A 24 -2.43 7.67 -10.01
N GLN A 25 -1.73 6.53 -9.99
CA GLN A 25 -0.48 6.33 -10.74
C GLN A 25 -0.67 5.78 -12.17
N LEU A 26 -1.74 5.04 -12.41
CA LEU A 26 -1.91 4.25 -13.63
C LEU A 26 -3.09 4.68 -14.50
N VAL A 27 -4.20 5.15 -13.92
CA VAL A 27 -5.39 5.48 -14.72
C VAL A 27 -5.10 6.67 -15.63
N GLY A 28 -5.46 6.54 -16.91
CA GLY A 28 -5.22 7.52 -17.95
C GLY A 28 -3.87 7.38 -18.65
N GLU A 29 -2.93 6.60 -18.10
CA GLU A 29 -1.63 6.36 -18.74
C GLU A 29 -1.80 5.58 -20.06
N TYR A 30 -0.96 5.95 -21.03
CA TYR A 30 -0.91 5.33 -22.35
C TYR A 30 0.19 4.28 -22.44
N ILE A 31 -0.03 3.30 -23.30
CA ILE A 31 0.84 2.15 -23.49
C ILE A 31 1.22 2.02 -24.98
N PRO A 32 2.50 2.16 -25.34
CA PRO A 32 3.59 2.66 -24.52
C PRO A 32 3.37 4.12 -24.11
N LYS A 33 4.06 4.55 -23.04
CA LYS A 33 4.04 5.96 -22.64
C LYS A 33 4.73 6.77 -23.76
N PRO A 34 4.11 7.84 -24.28
CA PRO A 34 4.76 8.70 -25.26
C PRO A 34 6.01 9.33 -24.63
N GLU A 35 7.18 9.03 -25.18
CA GLU A 35 8.46 9.63 -24.79
C GLU A 35 8.94 10.56 -25.91
N ALA A 36 9.44 11.75 -25.54
CA ALA A 36 10.01 12.68 -26.51
C ALA A 36 11.22 12.03 -27.19
N GLY A 37 11.16 11.86 -28.51
CA GLY A 37 12.24 11.27 -29.31
C GLY A 37 12.14 9.76 -29.57
N LYS A 38 11.11 9.06 -29.06
CA LYS A 38 10.80 7.69 -29.46
C LYS A 38 9.47 7.65 -30.24
N GLU A 39 9.50 7.18 -31.48
CA GLU A 39 8.31 7.03 -32.34
C GLU A 39 7.46 5.79 -31.98
N GLU A 40 7.32 5.44 -30.70
CA GLU A 40 6.37 4.41 -30.31
C GLU A 40 4.99 5.03 -30.08
N SER A 41 4.12 4.85 -31.06
CA SER A 41 2.72 5.28 -30.93
C SER A 41 1.96 4.45 -29.88
N PRO A 42 1.15 5.09 -29.03
CA PRO A 42 0.34 4.38 -28.06
C PRO A 42 -0.68 3.47 -28.75
N TYR A 43 -0.82 2.25 -28.24
CA TYR A 43 -1.78 1.25 -28.69
C TYR A 43 -2.86 0.94 -27.65
N ALA A 44 -2.64 1.29 -26.38
CA ALA A 44 -3.65 1.15 -25.33
C ALA A 44 -3.63 2.30 -24.32
N GLN A 45 -4.70 2.44 -23.55
CA GLN A 45 -4.84 3.36 -22.43
C GLN A 45 -5.43 2.61 -21.23
N ILE A 46 -4.92 2.87 -20.03
CA ILE A 46 -5.46 2.31 -18.79
C ILE A 46 -6.71 3.10 -18.39
N LEU A 47 -7.84 2.40 -18.27
CA LEU A 47 -9.12 2.98 -17.87
C LEU A 47 -9.39 2.81 -16.38
N ASP A 48 -8.99 1.68 -15.81
CA ASP A 48 -9.23 1.37 -14.40
C ASP A 48 -8.23 0.32 -13.91
N VAL A 49 -8.00 0.31 -12.59
CA VAL A 49 -7.16 -0.68 -11.92
C VAL A 49 -7.79 -1.07 -10.58
N GLY A 50 -7.76 -2.35 -10.25
CA GLY A 50 -8.24 -2.93 -9.00
C GLY A 50 -7.19 -3.82 -8.36
N VAL A 51 -7.20 -3.92 -7.04
CA VAL A 51 -6.35 -4.85 -6.28
C VAL A 51 -7.15 -5.55 -5.19
N ALA A 52 -6.95 -6.85 -5.04
CA ALA A 52 -7.57 -7.65 -4.01
C ALA A 52 -6.60 -8.70 -3.47
N GLY A 53 -6.85 -9.17 -2.25
CA GLY A 53 -6.11 -10.30 -1.71
C GLY A 53 -6.57 -11.60 -2.37
N SER A 54 -5.65 -12.54 -2.45
CA SER A 54 -5.93 -13.85 -3.02
C SER A 54 -6.19 -14.88 -1.94
N SER A 55 -7.21 -15.71 -2.15
CA SER A 55 -7.43 -16.95 -1.39
C SER A 55 -6.62 -18.13 -1.94
N ALA A 56 -5.96 -17.96 -3.10
CA ALA A 56 -5.27 -19.04 -3.81
C ALA A 56 -3.87 -19.36 -3.27
N GLY A 57 -3.37 -18.61 -2.26
CA GLY A 57 -2.11 -18.88 -1.58
C GLY A 57 -1.60 -17.68 -0.80
N GLU A 58 -0.90 -17.92 0.31
CA GLU A 58 -0.27 -16.86 1.12
C GLU A 58 0.67 -16.00 0.26
N GLY A 59 0.64 -14.69 0.45
CA GLY A 59 1.53 -13.76 -0.25
C GLY A 59 1.15 -13.47 -1.72
N THR A 60 -0.05 -13.85 -2.16
CA THR A 60 -0.55 -13.52 -3.50
C THR A 60 -1.61 -12.42 -3.48
N ILE A 61 -1.58 -11.57 -4.49
CA ILE A 61 -2.56 -10.53 -4.76
C ILE A 61 -3.16 -10.73 -6.15
N PHE A 62 -4.41 -10.32 -6.31
CA PHE A 62 -5.07 -10.19 -7.61
C PHE A 62 -5.04 -8.73 -8.03
N LEU A 63 -4.58 -8.48 -9.25
CA LEU A 63 -4.67 -7.19 -9.92
C LEU A 63 -5.65 -7.31 -11.08
N HIS A 64 -6.58 -6.38 -11.16
CA HIS A 64 -7.46 -6.22 -12.31
C HIS A 64 -7.08 -4.93 -13.02
N VAL A 65 -6.90 -4.98 -14.33
CA VAL A 65 -6.59 -3.80 -15.13
C VAL A 65 -7.53 -3.74 -16.32
N LYS A 66 -8.26 -2.64 -16.42
CA LYS A 66 -9.14 -2.37 -17.55
C LYS A 66 -8.43 -1.47 -18.55
N LEU A 67 -8.34 -1.91 -19.79
CA LEU A 67 -7.65 -1.22 -20.87
C LEU A 67 -8.61 -0.83 -21.99
N ARG A 68 -8.31 0.28 -22.66
CA ARG A 68 -8.85 0.67 -23.96
C ARG A 68 -7.79 0.47 -25.03
N ILE A 69 -8.09 -0.27 -26.09
CA ILE A 69 -7.18 -0.48 -27.22
C ILE A 69 -7.47 0.57 -28.30
N LEU A 70 -6.46 1.36 -28.66
CA LEU A 70 -6.61 2.55 -29.50
C LEU A 70 -6.59 2.25 -31.01
N ARG A 71 -6.03 1.10 -31.41
CA ARG A 71 -5.77 0.75 -32.82
C ARG A 71 -6.74 -0.25 -33.42
N THR A 72 -7.87 -0.54 -32.77
CA THR A 72 -8.80 -1.56 -33.27
C THR A 72 -9.86 -0.95 -34.19
N LEU A 73 -10.10 -1.61 -35.33
CA LEU A 73 -11.31 -1.42 -36.16
C LEU A 73 -12.53 -2.16 -35.58
N MET A 74 -12.43 -2.68 -34.35
CA MET A 74 -13.42 -3.57 -33.76
C MET A 74 -14.43 -2.79 -32.91
N LYS A 75 -15.67 -3.31 -32.83
CA LYS A 75 -16.75 -2.74 -32.00
C LYS A 75 -16.47 -2.81 -30.48
N ARG A 76 -15.54 -3.66 -30.04
CA ARG A 76 -15.08 -3.76 -28.65
C ARG A 76 -13.63 -3.32 -28.56
N ASP A 77 -13.42 -2.14 -27.99
CA ASP A 77 -12.11 -1.56 -27.71
C ASP A 77 -11.67 -1.75 -26.26
N GLN A 78 -12.51 -2.33 -25.39
CA GLN A 78 -12.20 -2.55 -23.97
C GLN A 78 -11.83 -3.99 -23.65
N VAL A 79 -10.81 -4.13 -22.81
CA VAL A 79 -10.22 -5.40 -22.38
C VAL A 79 -10.04 -5.38 -20.87
N ASP A 80 -10.43 -6.48 -20.21
CA ASP A 80 -10.14 -6.73 -18.80
C ASP A 80 -8.99 -7.74 -18.69
N LEU A 81 -7.94 -7.35 -17.97
CA LEU A 81 -6.79 -8.19 -17.64
C LEU A 81 -6.84 -8.55 -16.16
N TYR A 82 -6.67 -9.82 -15.85
CA TYR A 82 -6.54 -10.32 -14.48
C TYR A 82 -5.14 -10.89 -14.28
N VAL A 83 -4.43 -10.38 -13.28
CA VAL A 83 -3.07 -10.80 -12.96
C VAL A 83 -3.05 -11.33 -11.54
N VAL A 84 -2.59 -12.55 -11.36
CA VAL A 84 -2.23 -13.10 -10.05
C VAL A 84 -0.76 -12.82 -9.85
N ALA A 85 -0.40 -12.07 -8.81
CA ALA A 85 0.97 -11.68 -8.53
C ALA A 85 1.40 -12.12 -7.13
N SER A 86 2.58 -12.71 -7.02
CA SER A 86 3.24 -12.94 -5.73
C SER A 86 4.07 -11.73 -5.36
N VAL A 87 3.91 -11.21 -4.14
CA VAL A 87 4.65 -10.03 -3.68
C VAL A 87 5.93 -10.47 -2.97
N GLY A 88 7.03 -9.81 -3.32
CA GLY A 88 8.32 -9.89 -2.66
C GLY A 88 8.64 -8.61 -1.91
N TYR A 89 9.48 -8.74 -0.89
CA TYR A 89 9.98 -7.63 -0.13
C TYR A 89 11.48 -7.80 0.09
N ASP A 90 12.22 -6.74 -0.20
CA ASP A 90 13.65 -6.61 0.08
C ASP A 90 13.82 -5.77 1.34
N ASN A 91 14.32 -6.40 2.40
CA ASN A 91 14.53 -5.76 3.70
C ASN A 91 15.65 -4.72 3.67
N GLU A 92 16.71 -4.95 2.89
CA GLU A 92 17.87 -4.05 2.82
C GLU A 92 17.52 -2.82 1.99
N ALA A 93 16.92 -3.02 0.83
CA ALA A 93 16.49 -1.92 -0.05
C ALA A 93 15.17 -1.27 0.38
N GLN A 94 14.46 -1.84 1.37
CA GLN A 94 13.11 -1.44 1.80
C GLN A 94 12.17 -1.29 0.59
N TYR A 95 12.16 -2.32 -0.25
CA TYR A 95 11.55 -2.27 -1.59
C TYR A 95 10.56 -3.41 -1.80
N VAL A 96 9.35 -3.06 -2.22
CA VAL A 96 8.30 -4.03 -2.59
C VAL A 96 8.37 -4.30 -4.07
N PHE A 97 8.41 -5.57 -4.45
CA PHE A 97 8.47 -5.98 -5.85
C PHE A 97 7.53 -7.15 -6.15
N VAL A 98 7.16 -7.31 -7.42
CA VAL A 98 6.42 -8.49 -7.87
C VAL A 98 7.41 -9.63 -8.20
N LYS A 99 7.31 -10.75 -7.47
CA LYS A 99 8.18 -11.94 -7.65
C LYS A 99 7.79 -12.75 -8.89
N ASN A 100 6.54 -13.16 -8.93
CA ASN A 100 5.98 -14.01 -9.97
C ASN A 100 4.62 -13.46 -10.36
N PHE A 101 4.22 -13.64 -11.61
CA PHE A 101 2.90 -13.28 -12.05
C PHE A 101 2.34 -14.27 -13.07
N LYS A 102 1.03 -14.45 -13.04
CA LYS A 102 0.27 -15.19 -14.05
C LYS A 102 -0.84 -14.28 -14.55
N VAL A 103 -0.92 -14.10 -15.85
CA VAL A 103 -2.00 -13.32 -16.46
C VAL A 103 -3.04 -14.27 -17.02
N GLU A 104 -4.30 -14.02 -16.68
CA GLU A 104 -5.45 -14.71 -17.22
C GLU A 104 -6.32 -13.72 -17.98
N SER A 105 -6.53 -13.98 -19.27
CA SER A 105 -7.47 -13.23 -20.11
C SER A 105 -8.74 -14.05 -20.25
N ARG A 106 -9.87 -13.54 -19.74
CA ARG A 106 -11.17 -14.18 -19.92
C ARG A 106 -11.90 -13.52 -21.09
N THR A 107 -11.61 -13.97 -22.32
CA THR A 107 -12.46 -13.63 -23.47
C THR A 107 -13.01 -14.87 -24.16
N ARG A 108 -14.24 -14.76 -24.70
CA ARG A 108 -14.92 -15.84 -25.43
C ARG A 108 -14.39 -16.06 -26.86
N SER A 109 -13.41 -15.28 -27.32
CA SER A 109 -12.92 -15.33 -28.70
C SER A 109 -11.45 -15.74 -28.78
N THR A 110 -11.17 -16.82 -29.52
CA THR A 110 -9.83 -17.38 -29.73
C THR A 110 -8.89 -16.42 -30.46
N PHE A 111 -9.40 -15.55 -31.33
CA PHE A 111 -8.61 -14.49 -32.00
C PHE A 111 -8.21 -13.38 -31.03
N TYR A 112 -9.14 -12.96 -30.16
CA TYR A 112 -8.83 -12.01 -29.09
C TYR A 112 -7.75 -12.55 -28.15
N ASN A 113 -7.79 -13.84 -27.82
CA ASN A 113 -6.83 -14.44 -26.91
C ASN A 113 -5.38 -14.34 -27.43
N LYS A 114 -5.12 -14.53 -28.74
CA LYS A 114 -3.75 -14.41 -29.30
C LYS A 114 -3.24 -12.96 -29.36
N ALA A 115 -4.09 -12.02 -29.78
CA ALA A 115 -3.71 -10.59 -29.79
C ALA A 115 -3.52 -10.06 -28.36
N LEU A 116 -4.33 -10.55 -27.42
CA LEU A 116 -4.21 -10.27 -26.00
C LEU A 116 -2.95 -10.87 -25.40
N GLU A 117 -2.53 -12.08 -25.78
CA GLU A 117 -1.32 -12.71 -25.25
C GLU A 117 -0.06 -11.87 -25.53
N VAL A 118 0.05 -11.33 -26.75
CA VAL A 118 1.17 -10.43 -27.14
C VAL A 118 1.10 -9.10 -26.40
N LEU A 119 -0.10 -8.52 -26.27
CA LEU A 119 -0.31 -7.30 -25.49
C LEU A 119 0.01 -7.53 -24.01
N VAL A 120 -0.50 -8.61 -23.43
CA VAL A 120 -0.32 -9.02 -22.04
C VAL A 120 1.17 -9.16 -21.72
N ASN A 121 1.94 -9.88 -22.54
CA ASN A 121 3.36 -10.07 -22.26
C ASN A 121 4.14 -8.75 -22.30
N LYS A 122 3.77 -7.80 -23.18
CA LYS A 122 4.46 -6.50 -23.30
C LYS A 122 3.96 -5.45 -22.30
N VAL A 123 2.67 -5.45 -21.99
CA VAL A 123 1.98 -4.50 -21.08
C VAL A 123 2.14 -4.89 -19.62
N ALA A 124 1.85 -6.16 -19.27
CA ALA A 124 1.88 -6.63 -17.90
C ALA A 124 3.29 -6.53 -17.34
N TYR A 125 4.29 -6.96 -18.11
CA TYR A 125 5.68 -6.99 -17.66
C TYR A 125 6.29 -5.59 -17.48
N ASN A 126 6.20 -4.72 -18.49
CA ASN A 126 6.96 -3.47 -18.47
C ASN A 126 6.24 -2.30 -17.79
N GLN A 127 4.90 -2.23 -17.81
CA GLN A 127 4.20 -1.06 -17.27
C GLN A 127 3.44 -1.33 -15.99
N ILE A 128 2.78 -2.48 -15.87
CA ILE A 128 1.99 -2.79 -14.67
C ILE A 128 2.91 -3.29 -13.57
N ILE A 129 3.77 -4.26 -13.87
CA ILE A 129 4.67 -4.87 -12.88
C ILE A 129 5.77 -3.91 -12.42
N GLN A 130 6.43 -3.20 -13.34
CA GLN A 130 7.47 -2.24 -12.92
C GLN A 130 6.91 -1.09 -12.08
N LYS A 131 5.71 -0.58 -12.40
CA LYS A 131 5.08 0.50 -11.63
C LYS A 131 4.38 0.04 -10.36
N ALA A 132 4.05 -1.25 -10.26
CA ALA A 132 3.55 -1.85 -9.02
C ALA A 132 4.65 -1.98 -7.95
N ASN A 133 5.92 -1.78 -8.32
CA ASN A 133 6.99 -1.74 -7.35
C ASN A 133 6.93 -0.44 -6.54
N VAL A 134 7.12 -0.55 -5.22
CA VAL A 134 7.00 0.58 -4.30
C VAL A 134 8.28 0.67 -3.47
N ASN A 135 8.94 1.82 -3.55
CA ASN A 135 10.04 2.17 -2.65
C ASN A 135 9.46 2.68 -1.32
N LEU A 136 9.47 1.83 -0.30
CA LEU A 136 8.96 2.18 1.03
C LEU A 136 9.92 3.11 1.77
N GLN A 137 11.22 3.01 1.52
CA GLN A 137 12.23 3.89 2.13
C GLN A 137 11.91 5.37 1.88
N ALA A 138 11.57 5.73 0.63
CA ALA A 138 11.25 7.10 0.26
C ALA A 138 10.01 7.61 1.01
N ILE A 139 8.98 6.76 1.15
CA ILE A 139 7.75 7.09 1.87
C ILE A 139 8.03 7.24 3.38
N LEU A 140 8.75 6.29 3.96
CA LEU A 140 9.11 6.29 5.38
C LEU A 140 9.99 7.49 5.75
N SER A 141 10.94 7.86 4.91
CA SER A 141 11.85 8.99 5.16
C SER A 141 11.10 10.31 5.28
N VAL A 142 10.15 10.56 4.36
CA VAL A 142 9.29 11.76 4.41
C VAL A 142 8.45 11.77 5.68
N GLN A 143 7.92 10.61 6.08
CA GLN A 143 7.07 10.54 7.27
C GLN A 143 7.85 10.63 8.58
N LEU A 144 9.06 10.07 8.63
CA LEU A 144 9.98 10.20 9.75
C LEU A 144 10.39 11.66 9.95
N GLN A 145 10.68 12.39 8.87
CA GLN A 145 11.00 13.82 8.96
C GLN A 145 9.83 14.63 9.55
N LYS A 146 8.60 14.36 9.10
CA LYS A 146 7.40 15.01 9.66
C LYS A 146 7.21 14.67 11.14
N LEU A 147 7.35 13.39 11.50
CA LEU A 147 7.20 12.94 12.89
C LEU A 147 8.25 13.57 13.80
N ASN A 148 9.52 13.61 13.38
CA ASN A 148 10.58 14.25 14.15
C ASN A 148 10.40 15.76 14.29
N THR A 149 9.82 16.43 13.28
CA THR A 149 9.44 17.85 13.41
C THR A 149 8.37 18.03 14.49
N GLN A 150 7.34 17.19 14.48
CA GLN A 150 6.27 17.22 15.49
C GLN A 150 6.77 16.87 16.90
N LEU A 151 7.67 15.90 17.04
CA LEU A 151 8.27 15.53 18.32
C LEU A 151 9.22 16.62 18.85
N ALA A 152 9.91 17.36 17.97
CA ALA A 152 10.72 18.50 18.38
C ALA A 152 9.87 19.66 18.91
N GLU A 153 8.73 19.94 18.27
CA GLU A 153 7.74 20.93 18.75
C GLU A 153 7.01 20.47 20.03
N GLY A 154 6.97 19.15 20.22
CA GLY A 154 6.37 18.47 21.35
C GLY A 154 4.93 18.11 21.07
N LEU A 155 4.72 16.85 20.69
CA LEU A 155 3.43 16.28 20.30
C LEU A 155 2.53 16.15 21.53
N GLN A 156 1.38 16.82 21.52
CA GLN A 156 0.41 16.72 22.60
C GLN A 156 -0.51 15.51 22.41
N VAL A 157 -0.58 14.67 23.43
CA VAL A 157 -1.47 13.51 23.49
C VAL A 157 -2.14 13.50 24.86
N LYS A 158 -3.41 13.93 24.94
CA LYS A 158 -4.28 13.86 26.14
C LYS A 158 -3.53 13.99 27.49
N GLY A 159 -3.14 15.22 27.85
CA GLY A 159 -2.44 15.52 29.12
C GLY A 159 -0.93 15.23 29.15
N LEU A 160 -0.39 14.64 28.08
CA LEU A 160 1.03 14.36 27.89
C LEU A 160 1.61 15.19 26.75
N LYS A 161 2.85 15.65 26.92
CA LYS A 161 3.67 16.23 25.87
C LYS A 161 4.80 15.26 25.58
N LEU A 162 4.78 14.66 24.39
CA LEU A 162 5.83 13.77 23.92
C LEU A 162 6.88 14.57 23.17
N LYS A 163 8.13 14.47 23.61
CA LYS A 163 9.30 15.03 22.93
C LYS A 163 10.29 13.92 22.63
N GLY A 164 11.17 14.17 21.66
CA GLY A 164 12.27 13.26 21.37
C GLY A 164 12.54 13.13 19.88
N ALA A 165 13.19 12.03 19.51
CA ALA A 165 13.56 11.75 18.14
C ALA A 165 13.39 10.25 17.84
N VAL A 166 12.82 9.97 16.68
CA VAL A 166 12.82 8.64 16.05
C VAL A 166 14.10 8.53 15.23
N SER A 167 14.94 7.55 15.59
CA SER A 167 16.21 7.29 14.92
C SER A 167 16.03 6.40 13.70
N GLU A 168 15.13 5.41 13.77
CA GLU A 168 14.94 4.44 12.70
C GLU A 168 13.48 4.00 12.59
N VAL A 169 12.99 3.87 11.36
CA VAL A 169 11.74 3.19 11.02
C VAL A 169 12.03 2.25 9.85
N ALA A 170 11.86 0.95 10.06
CA ALA A 170 12.14 -0.07 9.06
C ALA A 170 10.97 -1.05 8.96
N VAL A 171 10.52 -1.35 7.75
CA VAL A 171 9.60 -2.47 7.51
C VAL A 171 10.43 -3.76 7.52
N GLN A 172 10.05 -4.69 8.38
CA GLN A 172 10.69 -5.99 8.60
C GLN A 172 10.09 -7.09 7.72
N ASN A 173 8.79 -6.98 7.45
CA ASN A 173 8.07 -7.96 6.63
C ASN A 173 6.78 -7.37 6.04
N ILE A 174 6.33 -7.94 4.92
CA ILE A 174 5.07 -7.64 4.26
C ILE A 174 4.32 -8.95 4.04
N LEU A 175 3.10 -9.02 4.56
CA LEU A 175 2.24 -10.18 4.42
C LEU A 175 0.91 -9.79 3.76
N PRO A 176 0.74 -10.07 2.47
CA PRO A 176 -0.56 -10.05 1.81
C PRO A 176 -1.49 -11.10 2.42
N GLN A 177 -2.67 -10.68 2.83
CA GLN A 177 -3.77 -11.51 3.33
C GLN A 177 -4.99 -11.31 2.42
N PRO A 178 -6.08 -12.11 2.56
CA PRO A 178 -7.24 -11.99 1.67
C PRO A 178 -7.93 -10.60 1.68
N ASP A 179 -7.95 -9.92 2.83
CA ASP A 179 -8.67 -8.65 3.01
C ASP A 179 -7.77 -7.42 3.21
N ARG A 180 -6.47 -7.64 3.47
CA ARG A 180 -5.51 -6.57 3.79
C ARG A 180 -4.07 -6.99 3.48
N ILE A 181 -3.18 -6.02 3.53
CA ILE A 181 -1.73 -6.23 3.61
C ILE A 181 -1.26 -5.83 5.00
N THR A 182 -0.52 -6.69 5.69
CA THR A 182 0.08 -6.37 6.99
C THR A 182 1.57 -6.09 6.81
N LEU A 183 2.03 -4.94 7.30
CA LEU A 183 3.44 -4.58 7.41
C LEU A 183 3.88 -4.74 8.86
N SER A 184 4.94 -5.47 9.10
CA SER A 184 5.61 -5.46 10.41
C SER A 184 6.65 -4.37 10.40
N VAL A 185 6.47 -3.31 11.19
CA VAL A 185 7.37 -2.15 11.23
C VAL A 185 8.10 -2.12 12.56
N GLU A 186 9.42 -1.98 12.53
CA GLU A 186 10.23 -1.68 13.70
C GLU A 186 10.50 -0.19 13.75
N VAL A 187 10.29 0.42 14.93
CA VAL A 187 10.57 1.82 15.20
C VAL A 187 11.52 1.90 16.38
N LYS A 188 12.67 2.56 16.19
CA LYS A 188 13.61 2.89 17.28
C LYS A 188 13.55 4.37 17.55
N ALA A 189 13.34 4.74 18.81
CA ALA A 189 13.16 6.12 19.21
C ALA A 189 13.69 6.38 20.62
N ALA A 190 14.19 7.60 20.83
CA ALA A 190 14.46 8.14 22.15
C ALA A 190 13.35 9.16 22.46
N LEU A 191 12.46 8.81 23.39
CA LEU A 191 11.28 9.61 23.71
C LEU A 191 11.26 9.99 25.19
N GLU A 192 10.79 11.20 25.46
CA GLU A 192 10.52 11.74 26.78
C GLU A 192 9.06 12.19 26.83
N ALA A 193 8.38 11.87 27.93
CA ALA A 193 6.99 12.24 28.15
C ALA A 193 6.91 13.17 29.36
N GLU A 194 6.36 14.36 29.14
CA GLU A 194 6.07 15.33 30.18
C GLU A 194 4.56 15.32 30.47
N VAL A 195 4.19 14.99 31.71
CA VAL A 195 2.78 15.00 32.16
C VAL A 195 2.45 16.41 32.64
N PHE A 196 1.46 17.06 32.02
CA PHE A 196 1.00 18.38 32.43
C PHE A 196 -0.44 18.37 32.97
N ASP A 197 -1.21 17.31 32.73
CA ASP A 197 -2.55 17.13 33.28
C ASP A 197 -2.79 15.67 33.71
N LEU A 198 -2.59 15.41 35.00
CA LEU A 198 -2.82 14.09 35.62
C LEU A 198 -4.30 13.69 35.65
N LEU A 199 -5.24 14.65 35.71
CA LEU A 199 -6.67 14.34 35.78
C LEU A 199 -7.16 13.72 34.48
N SER A 200 -6.65 14.19 33.35
CA SER A 200 -6.94 13.63 32.02
C SER A 200 -6.45 12.20 31.81
N LEU A 201 -5.55 11.71 32.67
CA LEU A 201 -4.99 10.36 32.64
C LEU A 201 -5.67 9.40 33.61
N MET A 202 -6.57 9.89 34.46
CA MET A 202 -7.33 9.04 35.37
C MET A 202 -8.38 8.23 34.60
N PRO A 203 -8.60 6.96 34.98
CA PRO A 203 -9.71 6.19 34.42
C PRO A 203 -11.04 6.91 34.71
N PRO A 204 -12.04 6.81 33.81
CA PRO A 204 -13.36 7.37 34.05
C PRO A 204 -13.91 6.80 35.36
N GLN A 205 -14.25 7.69 36.30
CA GLN A 205 -14.84 7.27 37.57
C GLN A 205 -16.16 6.55 37.29
N ALA A 206 -16.30 5.33 37.79
CA ALA A 206 -17.57 4.62 37.74
C ALA A 206 -18.65 5.48 38.43
N PRO A 207 -19.86 5.60 37.86
CA PRO A 207 -20.92 6.37 38.49
C PRO A 207 -21.19 5.83 39.90
N ALA A 208 -21.23 6.74 40.87
CA ALA A 208 -21.38 6.44 42.29
C ALA A 208 -22.72 5.76 42.67
N ASP A 209 -23.65 5.61 41.72
CA ASP A 209 -25.00 5.11 41.97
C ASP A 209 -25.14 3.57 41.94
N ALA A 210 -24.11 2.81 41.57
CA ALA A 210 -24.20 1.34 41.50
C ALA A 210 -24.02 0.61 42.85
N ALA A 211 -23.81 1.34 43.96
CA ALA A 211 -23.48 0.74 45.26
C ALA A 211 -24.63 0.75 46.29
N VAL A 212 -25.82 1.28 45.98
CA VAL A 212 -26.91 1.42 46.97
C VAL A 212 -28.01 0.35 46.83
N GLU A 213 -28.06 -0.44 45.76
CA GLU A 213 -29.19 -1.35 45.50
C GLU A 213 -28.95 -2.82 45.92
N GLN A 214 -28.12 -3.07 46.95
CA GLN A 214 -27.92 -4.43 47.50
C GLN A 214 -28.26 -4.55 49.00
N LEU A 215 -29.03 -3.61 49.56
CA LEU A 215 -29.53 -3.69 50.94
C LEU A 215 -31.01 -3.26 51.03
N GLU A 216 -31.91 -4.01 50.41
CA GLU A 216 -33.32 -4.12 50.84
C GLU A 216 -33.82 -5.57 50.69
#